data_AF-A0A2G5UWU3-F1
#
_entry.id   AF-A0A2G5UWU3-F1
#
_cell.length_a   1.000
_cell.length_b   1.000
_cell.length_c   1.000
_cell.angle_alpha   90.00
_cell.angle_beta   90.00
_cell.angle_gamma   90.00
#
_symmetry.space_group_name_H-M   'P 1'
#
loop_
_entity.id
_entity.type
_entity.pdbx_description
1 polymer ?
#
loop_
_entity_poly.entity_id
_entity_poly.type
_entity_poly.pdbx_seq_one_letter_code
_entity_poly.pdbx_strand_id
1 'polypeptide(L)'
;MSFREETELLDFLPFFNPSSLKEIRLNIGRENVGKVFEFSEISKSDQWKNAKILALNTFFMMENLENFKEITMYLENISVDIILKFKKVFLTSASMEKAEISFYNFDEDEQLDEIFGEAVRHVPKIQWFLKILEDSQQILSIEMTFDRFSFSRIERKDVPENAVLSNS
;
A
#
# COMPACT_ATOMS: atom_id res chain seq x y z
N MET A 1 7.10 -8.35 -19.50
CA MET A 1 7.88 -9.54 -19.10
C MET A 1 7.21 -10.10 -17.85
N SER A 2 6.97 -11.41 -17.79
CA SER A 2 6.42 -12.09 -16.60
C SER A 2 7.59 -12.73 -15.87
N PHE A 3 7.71 -12.44 -14.57
CA PHE A 3 8.78 -12.97 -13.73
C PHE A 3 8.24 -14.09 -12.84
N ARG A 4 9.02 -15.15 -12.68
CA ARG A 4 8.65 -16.35 -11.92
C ARG A 4 9.32 -16.42 -10.56
N GLU A 5 10.48 -15.79 -10.41
CA GLU A 5 11.30 -15.77 -9.19
C GLU A 5 11.96 -14.39 -9.01
N GLU A 6 12.35 -14.04 -7.78
CA GLU A 6 13.09 -12.81 -7.47
C GLU A 6 14.42 -12.72 -8.23
N THR A 7 15.08 -13.86 -8.44
CA THR A 7 16.35 -14.00 -9.17
C THR A 7 16.27 -13.44 -10.59
N GLU A 8 15.17 -13.68 -11.29
CA GLU A 8 14.97 -13.14 -12.63
C GLU A 8 14.95 -11.61 -12.60
N LEU A 9 14.32 -10.99 -11.60
CA LEU A 9 14.30 -9.52 -11.47
C LEU A 9 15.67 -8.95 -11.11
N LEU A 10 16.41 -9.64 -10.25
CA LEU A 10 17.77 -9.26 -9.85
C LEU A 10 18.74 -9.27 -11.04
N ASP A 11 18.54 -10.17 -12.01
CA ASP A 11 19.34 -10.19 -13.23
C ASP A 11 19.04 -8.99 -14.14
N PHE A 12 17.80 -8.48 -14.14
CA PHE A 12 17.41 -7.38 -15.02
C PHE A 12 17.61 -5.98 -14.42
N LEU A 13 17.40 -5.79 -13.12
CA LEU A 13 17.48 -4.46 -12.48
C LEU A 13 18.81 -3.72 -12.71
N PRO A 14 19.99 -4.37 -12.67
CA PRO A 14 21.27 -3.69 -12.86
C PRO A 14 21.43 -3.00 -14.23
N PHE A 15 20.66 -3.39 -15.24
CA PHE A 15 20.68 -2.73 -16.55
C PHE A 15 20.00 -1.36 -16.56
N PHE A 16 19.24 -1.03 -15.53
CA PHE A 16 18.58 0.28 -15.39
C PHE A 16 19.42 1.21 -14.51
N ASN A 17 19.59 2.45 -14.95
CA ASN A 17 20.22 3.49 -14.14
C ASN A 17 19.31 3.83 -12.94
N PRO A 18 19.78 3.64 -11.69
CA PRO A 18 18.98 3.86 -10.49
C PRO A 18 18.35 5.25 -10.39
N SER A 19 19.07 6.28 -10.81
CA SER A 19 18.60 7.67 -10.68
C SER A 19 17.44 7.99 -11.64
N SER A 20 17.38 7.28 -12.77
CA SER A 20 16.35 7.46 -13.81
C SER A 20 15.14 6.56 -13.62
N LEU A 21 15.26 5.44 -12.90
CA LEU A 21 14.16 4.50 -12.68
C LEU A 21 13.16 5.11 -11.67
N LYS A 22 11.98 5.49 -12.14
CA LYS A 22 10.92 6.10 -11.30
C LYS A 22 9.79 5.15 -10.95
N GLU A 23 9.55 4.15 -11.78
CA GLU A 23 8.45 3.21 -11.64
C GLU A 23 8.95 1.79 -11.82
N ILE A 24 8.54 0.90 -10.92
CA ILE A 24 8.69 -0.55 -11.03
C ILE A 24 7.30 -1.14 -11.17
N ARG A 25 7.04 -1.77 -12.32
CA ARG A 25 5.78 -2.47 -12.60
C ARG A 25 6.05 -3.94 -12.84
N LEU A 26 5.63 -4.78 -11.91
CA LEU A 26 5.77 -6.23 -12.04
C LEU A 26 4.41 -6.84 -12.37
N ASN A 27 4.31 -7.35 -13.60
CA ASN A 27 3.16 -8.14 -14.03
C ASN A 27 3.55 -9.61 -13.89
N ILE A 28 3.12 -10.21 -12.80
CA ILE A 28 3.32 -11.61 -12.51
C ILE A 28 2.13 -12.36 -13.12
N GLY A 29 2.42 -13.34 -13.97
CA GLY A 29 1.39 -14.07 -14.73
C GLY A 29 0.35 -14.75 -13.84
N ARG A 30 -0.83 -15.04 -14.41
CA ARG A 30 -1.97 -15.67 -13.69
C ARG A 30 -1.57 -16.98 -12.98
N GLU A 31 -0.58 -17.69 -13.51
CA GLU A 31 -0.01 -18.91 -12.95
C GLU A 31 0.67 -18.73 -11.57
N ASN A 32 0.91 -17.48 -11.16
CA ASN A 32 1.56 -17.12 -9.91
C ASN A 32 0.64 -16.33 -8.96
N VAL A 33 -0.66 -16.25 -9.26
CA VAL A 33 -1.65 -15.65 -8.36
C VAL A 33 -1.64 -16.42 -7.04
N GLY A 34 -1.59 -15.68 -5.92
CA GLY A 34 -1.50 -16.25 -4.58
C GLY A 34 -0.10 -16.70 -4.16
N LYS A 35 0.91 -16.64 -5.04
CA LYS A 35 2.30 -16.85 -4.63
C LYS A 35 2.82 -15.60 -3.94
N VAL A 36 3.43 -15.82 -2.77
CA VAL A 36 4.19 -14.79 -2.07
C VAL A 36 5.55 -14.68 -2.74
N PHE A 37 5.84 -13.51 -3.30
CA PHE A 37 7.20 -13.19 -3.73
C PHE A 37 7.97 -12.62 -2.55
N GLU A 38 9.14 -13.17 -2.28
CA GLU A 38 10.09 -12.54 -1.37
C GLU A 38 10.90 -11.53 -2.19
N PHE A 39 10.96 -10.29 -1.72
CA PHE A 39 11.72 -9.20 -2.36
C PHE A 39 12.82 -8.67 -1.42
N SER A 40 13.32 -9.54 -0.53
CA SER A 40 14.28 -9.17 0.50
C SER A 40 15.64 -8.80 -0.10
N GLU A 41 16.06 -9.40 -1.21
CA GLU A 41 17.31 -9.07 -1.88
C GLU A 41 17.14 -7.90 -2.87
N ILE A 42 16.07 -7.89 -3.66
CA ILE A 42 15.82 -6.83 -4.65
C ILE A 42 15.63 -5.46 -3.98
N SER A 43 15.05 -5.44 -2.78
CA SER A 43 14.84 -4.22 -2.01
C SER A 43 16.12 -3.56 -1.53
N LYS A 44 17.26 -4.28 -1.57
CA LYS A 44 18.59 -3.72 -1.24
C LYS A 44 19.18 -2.92 -2.39
N SER A 45 18.69 -3.10 -3.63
CA SER A 45 19.21 -2.43 -4.82
C SER A 45 18.93 -0.91 -4.81
N ASP A 46 19.83 -0.14 -5.43
CA ASP A 46 19.64 1.30 -5.59
C ASP A 46 18.44 1.61 -6.51
N GLN A 47 18.16 0.73 -7.47
CA GLN A 47 17.00 0.83 -8.36
C GLN A 47 15.69 0.79 -7.58
N TRP A 48 15.55 -0.18 -6.66
CA TRP A 48 14.37 -0.29 -5.81
C TRP A 48 14.22 0.91 -4.88
N LYS A 49 15.30 1.32 -4.22
CA LYS A 49 15.30 2.45 -3.26
C LYS A 49 15.01 3.80 -3.91
N ASN A 50 15.38 3.99 -5.18
CA ASN A 50 15.18 5.24 -5.90
C ASN A 50 13.84 5.34 -6.63
N ALA A 51 13.22 4.20 -6.94
CA ALA A 51 11.89 4.17 -7.51
C ALA A 51 10.86 4.84 -6.58
N LYS A 52 9.84 5.44 -7.19
CA LYS A 52 8.78 6.19 -6.49
C LYS A 52 7.42 5.55 -6.60
N ILE A 53 7.21 4.76 -7.64
CA ILE A 53 5.95 4.07 -7.90
C ILE A 53 6.22 2.58 -7.98
N LEU A 54 5.44 1.80 -7.24
CA LEU A 54 5.43 0.34 -7.29
C LEU A 54 4.04 -0.13 -7.71
N ALA A 55 3.95 -0.85 -8.83
CA ALA A 55 2.71 -1.42 -9.34
C ALA A 55 2.85 -2.94 -9.49
N LEU A 56 1.96 -3.68 -8.84
CA LEU A 56 2.03 -5.13 -8.72
C LEU A 56 0.66 -5.75 -8.91
N ASN A 57 0.62 -6.98 -9.39
CA ASN A 57 -0.62 -7.75 -9.52
C ASN A 57 -0.61 -9.04 -8.71
N THR A 58 0.24 -9.13 -7.69
CA THR A 58 0.31 -10.24 -6.75
C THR A 58 0.81 -9.79 -5.38
N PHE A 59 0.69 -10.67 -4.38
CA PHE A 59 1.23 -10.47 -3.05
C PHE A 59 2.74 -10.69 -3.02
N PHE A 60 3.43 -9.87 -2.23
CA PHE A 60 4.83 -10.04 -1.89
C PHE A 60 5.04 -9.65 -0.43
N MET A 61 6.17 -10.09 0.13
CA MET A 61 6.54 -9.70 1.48
C MET A 61 6.74 -8.18 1.54
N MET A 62 5.84 -7.49 2.24
CA MET A 62 5.75 -6.03 2.34
C MET A 62 6.85 -5.42 3.23
N GLU A 63 8.10 -5.79 3.01
CA GLU A 63 9.24 -5.14 3.62
C GLU A 63 9.78 -4.07 2.68
N ASN A 64 10.36 -3.00 3.24
CA ASN A 64 11.06 -1.95 2.49
C ASN A 64 10.16 -1.16 1.51
N LEU A 65 8.90 -0.92 1.89
CA LEU A 65 7.93 -0.11 1.12
C LEU A 65 8.09 1.39 1.34
N GLU A 66 8.85 1.79 2.35
CA GLU A 66 8.91 3.16 2.85
C GLU A 66 9.51 4.16 1.85
N ASN A 67 10.20 3.67 0.82
CA ASN A 67 10.83 4.51 -0.21
C ASN A 67 9.88 4.94 -1.33
N PHE A 68 8.74 4.25 -1.46
CA PHE A 68 7.75 4.53 -2.48
C PHE A 68 6.81 5.66 -2.04
N LYS A 69 6.42 6.47 -3.01
CA LYS A 69 5.36 7.46 -2.87
C LYS A 69 3.99 6.85 -3.16
N GLU A 70 3.95 5.97 -4.15
CA GLU A 70 2.71 5.34 -4.60
C GLU A 70 2.87 3.83 -4.74
N ILE A 71 1.87 3.11 -4.23
CA ILE A 71 1.77 1.65 -4.41
C ILE A 71 0.41 1.31 -5.00
N THR A 72 0.38 0.45 -6.00
CA THR A 72 -0.85 -0.16 -6.50
C THR A 72 -0.68 -1.67 -6.53
N MET A 73 -1.62 -2.38 -5.95
CA MET A 73 -1.58 -3.83 -5.86
C MET A 73 -2.93 -4.48 -6.09
N TYR A 74 -2.88 -5.67 -6.65
CA TYR A 74 -4.02 -6.54 -6.87
C TYR A 74 -3.84 -7.84 -6.11
N LEU A 75 -4.76 -8.17 -5.21
CA LEU A 75 -4.75 -9.38 -4.41
C LEU A 75 -6.01 -10.21 -4.68
N GLU A 76 -5.91 -11.52 -4.51
CA GLU A 76 -7.13 -12.35 -4.51
C GLU A 76 -7.84 -12.26 -3.17
N ASN A 77 -7.09 -12.44 -2.08
CA ASN A 77 -7.59 -12.35 -0.72
C ASN A 77 -6.78 -11.31 0.03
N ILE A 78 -7.44 -10.47 0.82
CA ILE A 78 -6.80 -9.54 1.75
C ILE A 78 -7.17 -9.92 3.20
N SER A 79 -6.22 -9.76 4.11
CA SER A 79 -6.44 -9.91 5.56
C SER A 79 -6.19 -8.59 6.27
N VAL A 80 -6.70 -8.45 7.49
CA VAL A 80 -6.47 -7.28 8.36
C VAL A 80 -4.98 -7.02 8.57
N ASP A 81 -4.14 -8.06 8.67
CA ASP A 81 -2.69 -7.92 8.81
C ASP A 81 -2.05 -7.14 7.65
N ILE A 82 -2.58 -7.30 6.44
CA ILE A 82 -2.09 -6.56 5.26
C ILE A 82 -2.43 -5.08 5.40
N ILE A 83 -3.66 -4.79 5.78
CA ILE A 83 -4.18 -3.42 5.97
C ILE A 83 -3.39 -2.72 7.09
N LEU A 84 -3.12 -3.42 8.20
CA LEU A 84 -2.30 -2.93 9.32
C LEU A 84 -0.86 -2.61 8.93
N LYS A 85 -0.26 -3.42 8.05
CA LYS A 85 1.09 -3.13 7.52
C LYS A 85 1.09 -1.86 6.69
N PHE A 86 0.10 -1.64 5.82
CA PHE A 86 -0.03 -0.39 5.08
C PHE A 86 -0.27 0.81 6.00
N LYS A 87 -1.17 0.67 6.99
CA LYS A 87 -1.32 1.68 8.04
C LYS A 87 0.04 2.03 8.65
N LYS A 88 0.83 1.03 9.07
CA LYS A 88 2.17 1.25 9.64
C LYS A 88 3.11 1.98 8.68
N VAL A 89 3.17 1.58 7.41
CA VAL A 89 4.01 2.24 6.39
C VAL A 89 3.64 3.71 6.23
N PHE A 90 2.35 4.05 6.23
CA PHE A 90 1.90 5.44 6.20
C PHE A 90 2.21 6.21 7.49
N LEU A 91 2.38 5.54 8.62
CA LEU A 91 2.74 6.22 9.86
C LEU A 91 4.26 6.43 9.98
N THR A 92 5.08 5.58 9.33
CA THR A 92 6.54 5.65 9.44
C THR A 92 7.24 6.27 8.22
N SER A 93 6.64 6.24 7.03
CA SER A 93 7.23 6.80 5.81
C SER A 93 6.69 8.18 5.50
N ALA A 94 7.51 9.21 5.65
CA ALA A 94 7.19 10.57 5.21
C ALA A 94 7.01 10.70 3.69
N SER A 95 7.47 9.72 2.90
CA SER A 95 7.38 9.78 1.44
C SER A 95 6.14 9.10 0.87
N MET A 96 5.53 8.17 1.60
CA MET A 96 4.33 7.46 1.16
C MET A 96 3.13 8.41 1.10
N GLU A 97 2.58 8.62 -0.09
CA GLU A 97 1.46 9.54 -0.35
C GLU A 97 0.17 8.76 -0.61
N LYS A 98 0.26 7.63 -1.33
CA LYS A 98 -0.91 6.87 -1.77
C LYS A 98 -0.65 5.36 -1.86
N ALA A 99 -1.63 4.54 -1.47
CA ALA A 99 -1.64 3.13 -1.79
C ALA A 99 -3.05 2.67 -2.18
N GLU A 100 -3.16 1.87 -3.23
CA GLU A 100 -4.42 1.22 -3.64
C GLU A 100 -4.24 -0.30 -3.65
N ILE A 101 -5.13 -1.00 -2.96
CA ILE A 101 -5.15 -2.45 -2.86
C ILE A 101 -6.51 -2.92 -3.36
N SER A 102 -6.55 -3.44 -4.59
CA SER A 102 -7.75 -4.08 -5.12
C SER A 102 -7.78 -5.55 -4.70
N PHE A 103 -8.96 -6.08 -4.38
CA PHE A 103 -9.12 -7.46 -3.92
C PHE A 103 -10.38 -8.14 -4.47
N TYR A 104 -10.41 -9.49 -4.46
CA TYR A 104 -11.63 -10.26 -4.74
C TYR A 104 -12.38 -10.63 -3.46
N ASN A 105 -11.68 -11.08 -2.43
CA ASN A 105 -12.28 -11.54 -1.16
C ASN A 105 -11.69 -10.80 0.05
N PHE A 106 -12.56 -10.41 0.97
CA PHE A 106 -12.22 -9.86 2.29
C PHE A 106 -13.22 -10.37 3.32
N ASP A 107 -12.77 -11.17 4.29
CA ASP A 107 -13.64 -11.88 5.24
C ASP A 107 -13.67 -11.24 6.64
N GLU A 108 -13.00 -10.10 6.85
CA GLU A 108 -12.70 -9.53 8.18
C GLU A 108 -13.21 -8.09 8.38
N ASP A 109 -14.33 -7.72 7.73
CA ASP A 109 -14.92 -6.38 7.79
C ASP A 109 -15.30 -5.91 9.22
N GLU A 110 -15.77 -6.83 10.07
CA GLU A 110 -16.39 -6.49 11.36
C GLU A 110 -15.41 -5.91 12.40
N GLN A 111 -14.10 -6.03 12.19
CA GLN A 111 -13.07 -5.58 13.15
C GLN A 111 -12.48 -4.21 12.81
N LEU A 112 -12.78 -3.63 11.64
CA LEU A 112 -12.08 -2.44 11.16
C LEU A 112 -12.34 -1.19 12.01
N ASP A 113 -13.55 -1.02 12.55
CA ASP A 113 -13.85 0.10 13.44
C ASP A 113 -13.14 -0.01 14.80
N GLU A 114 -12.85 -1.22 15.27
CA GLU A 114 -12.04 -1.39 16.48
C GLU A 114 -10.57 -1.02 16.23
N ILE A 115 -10.09 -1.21 15.00
CA ILE A 115 -8.69 -1.02 14.61
C ILE A 115 -8.41 0.44 14.21
N PHE A 116 -9.33 1.05 13.47
CA PHE A 116 -9.19 2.39 12.89
C PHE A 116 -10.05 3.45 13.60
N GLY A 117 -10.93 3.04 14.50
CA GLY A 117 -11.91 3.89 15.18
C GLY A 117 -13.16 4.12 14.34
N GLU A 118 -13.89 5.18 14.67
CA GLU A 118 -15.21 5.44 14.06
C GLU A 118 -15.08 5.85 12.59
N ALA A 119 -15.77 5.11 11.71
CA ALA A 119 -15.80 5.40 10.29
C ALA A 119 -16.89 6.40 9.90
N VAL A 120 -16.57 7.25 8.92
CA VAL A 120 -17.56 7.97 8.12
C VAL A 120 -18.11 7.03 7.04
N ARG A 121 -19.43 6.84 7.03
CA ARG A 121 -20.11 5.89 6.14
C ARG A 121 -20.95 6.61 5.10
N HIS A 122 -20.57 6.45 3.83
CA HIS A 122 -21.30 6.97 2.67
C HIS A 122 -21.33 5.91 1.58
N VAL A 123 -22.35 5.04 1.58
CA VAL A 123 -22.49 3.91 0.64
C VAL A 123 -22.16 4.34 -0.79
N PRO A 124 -21.25 3.64 -1.50
CA PRO A 124 -20.61 2.35 -1.15
C PRO A 124 -19.28 2.46 -0.39
N LYS A 125 -18.95 3.62 0.18
CA LYS A 125 -17.67 3.94 0.80
C LYS A 125 -17.75 3.96 2.32
N ILE A 126 -16.75 3.36 2.95
CA ILE A 126 -16.47 3.49 4.39
C ILE A 126 -15.10 4.13 4.52
N GLN A 127 -14.95 5.14 5.36
CA GLN A 127 -13.72 5.91 5.45
C GLN A 127 -13.32 6.20 6.90
N TRP A 128 -12.06 5.96 7.23
CA TRP A 128 -11.45 6.25 8.52
C TRP A 128 -10.38 7.32 8.39
N PHE A 129 -10.23 8.13 9.44
CA PHE A 129 -9.29 9.24 9.49
C PHE A 129 -8.41 9.13 10.74
N LEU A 130 -7.11 8.92 10.53
CA LEU A 130 -6.13 8.72 11.60
C LEU A 130 -5.13 9.89 11.60
N LYS A 131 -4.87 10.44 12.78
CA LYS A 131 -3.85 11.49 12.96
C LYS A 131 -2.46 10.92 12.72
N ILE A 132 -1.60 11.69 12.08
CA ILE A 132 -0.18 11.36 11.96
C ILE A 132 0.56 12.17 13.01
N LEU A 133 1.07 11.52 14.07
CA LEU A 133 1.58 12.23 15.26
C LEU A 133 2.75 13.19 14.94
N GLU A 134 3.55 12.85 13.95
CA GLU A 134 4.71 13.64 13.52
C GLU A 134 4.32 14.83 12.63
N ASP A 135 3.12 14.84 12.05
CA ASP A 135 2.62 15.91 11.19
C ASP A 135 1.14 16.20 11.46
N SER A 136 0.88 17.18 12.32
CA SER A 136 -0.47 17.59 12.69
C SER A 136 -1.34 18.13 11.54
N GLN A 137 -0.74 18.49 10.40
CA GLN A 137 -1.43 18.99 9.23
C GLN A 137 -1.83 17.87 8.27
N GLN A 138 -1.20 16.70 8.38
CA GLN A 138 -1.48 15.54 7.55
C GLN A 138 -2.30 14.51 8.31
N ILE A 139 -3.30 13.97 7.63
CA ILE A 139 -4.20 12.94 8.15
C ILE A 139 -4.10 11.74 7.22
N LEU A 140 -4.01 10.54 7.80
CA LEU A 140 -4.13 9.30 7.06
C LEU A 140 -5.61 9.01 6.84
N SER A 141 -6.04 9.07 5.58
CA SER A 141 -7.35 8.63 5.13
C SER A 141 -7.26 7.20 4.62
N ILE A 142 -8.09 6.32 5.18
CA ILE A 142 -8.27 4.93 4.73
C ILE A 142 -9.70 4.82 4.22
N GLU A 143 -9.89 4.59 2.93
CA GLU A 143 -11.19 4.36 2.31
C GLU A 143 -11.32 2.89 1.90
N MET A 144 -12.47 2.29 2.17
CA MET A 144 -12.85 0.96 1.72
C MET A 144 -14.09 1.04 0.82
N THR A 145 -14.00 0.37 -0.32
CA THR A 145 -15.13 0.00 -1.19
C THR A 145 -15.24 -1.53 -1.26
N PHE A 146 -16.23 -2.03 -2.00
CA PHE A 146 -16.50 -3.48 -2.11
C PHE A 146 -15.31 -4.33 -2.59
N ASP A 147 -14.37 -3.74 -3.31
CA ASP A 147 -13.24 -4.42 -3.97
C ASP A 147 -11.90 -3.72 -3.76
N ARG A 148 -11.83 -2.69 -2.90
CA ARG A 148 -10.61 -1.88 -2.78
C ARG A 148 -10.43 -1.21 -1.43
N PHE A 149 -9.20 -1.22 -0.95
CA PHE A 149 -8.69 -0.28 0.05
C PHE A 149 -7.86 0.81 -0.60
N SER A 150 -8.10 2.06 -0.22
CA SER A 150 -7.31 3.23 -0.64
C SER A 150 -6.77 3.95 0.58
N PHE A 151 -5.45 4.05 0.67
CA PHE A 151 -4.74 4.81 1.68
C PHE A 151 -4.22 6.10 1.05
N SER A 152 -4.38 7.22 1.73
CA SER A 152 -3.88 8.50 1.25
C SER A 152 -3.55 9.43 2.40
N ARG A 153 -2.53 10.26 2.21
CA ARG A 153 -2.32 11.45 3.05
C ARG A 153 -3.17 12.59 2.52
N ILE A 154 -3.96 13.21 3.39
CA ILE A 154 -4.76 14.38 3.07
C ILE A 154 -4.46 15.50 4.05
N GLU A 155 -4.68 16.75 3.64
CA GLU A 155 -4.58 17.86 4.57
C GLU A 155 -5.74 17.80 5.58
N ARG A 156 -5.47 18.23 6.81
CA ARG A 156 -6.47 18.28 7.88
C ARG A 156 -7.72 19.07 7.50
N LYS A 157 -7.59 20.11 6.69
CA LYS A 157 -8.70 20.94 6.20
C LYS A 157 -9.64 20.19 5.25
N ASP A 158 -9.17 19.10 4.64
CA ASP A 158 -9.91 18.28 3.68
C ASP A 158 -10.66 17.13 4.39
N VAL A 159 -10.48 16.98 5.70
CA VAL A 159 -11.23 16.01 6.52
C VAL A 159 -12.69 16.50 6.68
N PRO A 160 -13.70 15.64 6.45
CA PRO A 160 -15.10 15.98 6.67
C PRO A 160 -15.38 16.44 8.11
N GLU A 161 -16.25 17.44 8.28
CA GLU A 161 -16.58 18.01 9.60
C GLU A 161 -17.18 16.97 10.58
N ASN A 162 -17.87 15.96 10.05
CA ASN A 162 -18.47 14.88 10.82
C ASN A 162 -17.51 13.72 11.11
N ALA A 163 -16.24 13.78 10.67
CA ALA A 163 -15.27 12.73 10.89
C ALA A 163 -14.70 12.77 12.31
N VAL A 164 -14.60 11.60 12.93
CA VAL A 164 -13.89 11.43 14.21
C VAL A 164 -12.43 11.08 13.91
N LEU A 165 -11.51 11.90 14.40
CA LEU A 165 -10.08 11.67 14.22
C LEU A 165 -9.54 10.69 15.27
N SER A 166 -9.28 9.46 14.84
CA SER A 166 -8.61 8.45 15.64
C SER A 166 -7.13 8.77 15.82
N ASN A 167 -6.55 8.34 16.94
CA ASN A 167 -5.10 8.36 17.08
C ASN A 167 -4.51 7.17 16.31
N SER A 168 -3.38 7.40 15.64
CA SER A 168 -2.63 6.37 14.90
C SER A 168 -2.06 5.29 15.81
#